data_AF-A0A0F4Z0W7-F1
#
_entry.id   AF-A0A0F4Z0W7-F1
#
_cell.length_a   1.000
_cell.length_b   1.000
_cell.length_c   1.000
_cell.angle_alpha   90.00
_cell.angle_beta   90.00
_cell.angle_gamma   90.00
#
_symmetry.space_group_name_H-M   'P 1'
#
loop_
_entity.id
_entity.type
_entity.pdbx_description
1 polymer ?
#
loop_
_entity_poly.entity_id
_entity_poly.type
_entity_poly.pdbx_seq_one_letter_code
_entity_poly.pdbx_strand_id
1 'polypeptide(L)'
;MSSNSPPGLPSSYTALPTKYIALSHVPAESPTPTKVIVVTLNRPGKNAFSTGSIYPASHPLLSTLFSEVLPTPEATVARALELTKEIAENTSTVATALMRDLMYQGPDSAEAMHLLDSRVIFDLFGGRDNREGVQSLLEKRKPEFQANFSNADDVPGIYPWWTQLT
;
A
#
# COMPACT_ATOMS: atom_id res chain seq x y z
N MET A 1 24.67 12.05 40.91
CA MET A 1 23.39 11.39 41.26
C MET A 1 22.27 12.29 40.78
N SER A 2 21.81 12.11 39.54
CA SER A 2 20.74 12.94 38.98
C SER A 2 19.40 12.29 39.32
N SER A 3 18.63 12.94 40.19
CA SER A 3 17.32 12.49 40.65
C SER A 3 16.31 12.51 39.50
N ASN A 4 16.00 11.34 38.96
CA ASN A 4 14.81 11.16 38.11
C ASN A 4 13.57 11.12 39.01
N SER A 5 13.09 12.29 39.40
CA SER A 5 11.73 12.43 39.91
C SER A 5 10.76 12.10 38.77
N PRO A 6 9.69 11.32 39.00
CA PRO A 6 8.70 11.06 37.97
C PRO A 6 8.15 12.39 37.44
N PRO A 7 7.95 12.54 36.11
CA PRO A 7 7.40 13.77 35.57
C PRO A 7 6.07 14.07 36.27
N GLY A 8 5.99 15.25 36.90
CA GLY A 8 4.80 15.68 37.62
C GLY A 8 3.60 15.69 36.68
N LEU A 9 2.42 15.33 37.20
CA LEU A 9 1.19 15.35 36.43
C LEU A 9 0.96 16.78 35.90
N PRO A 10 0.51 16.93 34.64
CA PRO A 10 0.20 18.24 34.08
C PRO A 10 -0.91 18.92 34.89
N SER A 11 -0.89 20.25 34.92
CA SER A 11 -1.86 21.07 35.67
C SER A 11 -3.31 20.90 35.19
N SER A 12 -3.51 20.50 33.93
CA SER A 12 -4.79 20.07 33.38
C SER A 12 -4.56 19.23 32.12
N TYR A 13 -5.28 18.11 31.98
CA TYR A 13 -5.22 17.28 30.78
C TYR A 13 -5.99 17.89 29.61
N THR A 14 -7.01 18.71 29.88
CA THR A 14 -7.79 19.43 28.86
C THR A 14 -6.96 20.44 28.07
N ALA A 15 -5.89 20.97 28.68
CA ALA A 15 -5.01 21.96 28.07
C ALA A 15 -3.91 21.35 27.17
N LEU A 16 -3.84 20.02 27.05
CA LEU A 16 -2.83 19.38 26.23
C LEU A 16 -3.12 19.61 24.74
N PRO A 17 -2.11 19.97 23.92
CA PRO A 17 -2.28 20.19 22.49
C PRO A 17 -2.41 18.85 21.77
N THR A 18 -3.60 18.27 21.81
CA THR A 18 -3.90 16.96 21.20
C THR A 18 -4.64 17.15 19.87
N LYS A 19 -4.17 16.47 18.82
CA LYS A 19 -4.72 16.62 17.46
C LYS A 19 -5.95 15.76 17.17
N TYR A 20 -5.99 14.55 17.73
CA TYR A 20 -7.01 13.51 17.41
C TYR A 20 -7.76 12.99 18.62
N ILE A 21 -7.48 13.54 19.80
CA ILE A 21 -8.14 13.19 21.05
C ILE A 21 -8.47 14.47 21.80
N ALA A 22 -9.52 14.45 22.61
CA ALA A 22 -9.83 15.49 23.59
C ALA A 22 -9.91 14.82 24.96
N LEU A 23 -9.35 15.48 25.97
CA LEU A 23 -9.31 15.00 27.34
C LEU A 23 -10.20 15.90 28.19
N SER A 24 -11.06 15.32 29.02
CA SER A 24 -11.83 16.07 30.01
C SER A 24 -11.82 15.36 31.36
N HIS A 25 -12.01 16.14 32.43
CA HIS A 25 -12.12 15.62 33.78
C HIS A 25 -13.55 15.19 34.08
N VAL A 26 -13.76 14.41 35.14
CA VAL A 26 -15.11 14.15 35.71
C VAL A 26 -15.16 14.68 37.15
N PRO A 27 -16.02 15.66 37.47
CA PRO A 27 -16.91 16.43 36.58
C PRO A 27 -16.12 17.28 35.56
N ALA A 28 -16.75 17.61 34.43
CA ALA A 28 -16.10 18.32 33.31
C ALA A 28 -15.62 19.73 33.69
N GLU A 29 -16.22 20.32 34.71
CA GLU A 29 -15.95 21.66 35.24
C GLU A 29 -14.70 21.69 36.13
N SER A 30 -14.12 20.54 36.47
CA SER A 30 -12.95 20.47 37.36
C SER A 30 -11.71 21.13 36.71
N PRO A 31 -11.11 22.16 37.33
CA PRO A 31 -9.92 22.82 36.80
C PRO A 31 -8.65 21.99 36.96
N THR A 32 -8.67 20.97 37.83
CA THR A 32 -7.53 20.08 38.13
C THR A 32 -7.83 18.63 37.74
N PRO A 33 -6.82 17.82 37.38
CA PRO A 33 -7.00 16.41 37.06
C PRO A 33 -7.73 15.65 38.17
N THR A 34 -8.84 15.02 37.81
CA THR A 34 -9.56 14.12 38.72
C THR A 34 -9.11 12.68 38.50
N LYS A 35 -9.53 11.77 39.39
CA LYS A 35 -9.21 10.33 39.27
C LYS A 35 -9.70 9.70 37.96
N VAL A 36 -10.68 10.32 37.30
CA VAL A 36 -11.28 9.84 36.06
C VAL A 36 -11.09 10.91 34.98
N ILE A 37 -10.42 10.52 33.90
CA ILE A 37 -10.24 11.34 32.70
C ILE A 37 -11.02 10.67 31.58
N VAL A 38 -11.88 11.42 30.91
CA VAL A 38 -12.58 10.97 29.69
C VAL A 38 -11.70 11.30 28.49
N VAL A 39 -11.46 10.31 27.65
CA VAL A 39 -10.73 10.45 26.39
C VAL A 39 -11.70 10.34 25.22
N THR A 40 -11.98 11.45 24.56
CA THR A 40 -12.80 11.50 23.36
C THR A 40 -11.91 11.39 22.14
N LEU A 41 -12.10 10.38 21.29
CA LEU A 41 -11.36 10.24 20.05
C LEU A 41 -12.03 11.09 18.95
N ASN A 42 -11.33 12.10 18.43
CA ASN A 42 -11.78 12.92 17.30
C ASN A 42 -11.02 12.50 16.04
N ARG A 43 -11.54 11.49 15.32
CA ARG A 43 -10.94 10.94 14.10
C ARG A 43 -11.87 11.07 12.89
N PRO A 44 -12.17 12.30 12.43
CA PRO A 44 -13.05 12.49 11.27
C PRO A 44 -12.45 11.74 10.07
N GLY A 45 -13.25 10.89 9.44
CA GLY A 45 -12.83 10.08 8.28
C GLY A 45 -12.10 8.77 8.60
N LYS A 46 -11.85 8.42 9.87
CA LYS A 46 -11.23 7.12 10.24
C LYS A 46 -12.08 6.27 11.18
N ASN A 47 -13.37 6.59 11.30
CA ASN A 47 -14.32 5.92 12.19
C ASN A 47 -14.40 4.41 11.90
N ALA A 48 -14.21 4.01 10.65
CA ALA A 48 -14.21 2.60 10.23
C ALA A 48 -13.23 1.72 11.04
N PHE A 49 -12.10 2.27 11.49
CA PHE A 49 -11.10 1.52 12.26
C PHE A 49 -11.38 1.51 13.77
N SER A 50 -12.13 2.49 14.28
CA SER A 50 -12.30 2.67 15.72
C SER A 50 -13.64 2.16 16.25
N THR A 51 -14.69 2.15 15.42
CA THR A 51 -16.04 1.77 15.88
C THR A 51 -16.35 0.28 15.70
N GLY A 52 -15.58 -0.43 14.87
CA GLY A 52 -15.89 -1.81 14.47
C GLY A 52 -17.22 -1.94 13.70
N SER A 53 -17.78 -0.83 13.22
CA SER A 53 -19.06 -0.81 12.53
C SER A 53 -18.93 -1.38 11.10
N ILE A 54 -20.00 -1.99 10.62
CA ILE A 54 -20.09 -2.51 9.25
C ILE A 54 -20.55 -1.39 8.32
N TYR A 55 -19.83 -1.20 7.22
CA TYR A 55 -20.15 -0.22 6.18
C TYR A 55 -20.38 -0.92 4.84
N PRO A 56 -21.36 -0.47 4.04
CA PRO A 56 -21.49 -0.95 2.67
C PRO A 56 -20.28 -0.51 1.84
N ALA A 57 -19.97 -1.25 0.77
CA ALA A 57 -18.81 -0.96 -0.10
C ALA A 57 -18.86 0.45 -0.72
N SER A 58 -20.05 1.00 -0.95
CA SER A 58 -20.26 2.35 -1.48
C SER A 58 -20.07 3.48 -0.45
N HIS A 59 -19.77 3.14 0.81
CA HIS A 59 -19.64 4.15 1.85
C HIS A 59 -18.41 5.06 1.59
N PRO A 60 -18.50 6.39 1.76
CA PRO A 60 -17.40 7.31 1.48
C PRO A 60 -16.09 6.99 2.21
N LEU A 61 -16.19 6.42 3.42
CA LEU A 61 -15.02 5.96 4.19
C LEU A 61 -14.23 4.84 3.49
N LEU A 62 -14.86 4.07 2.60
CA LEU A 62 -14.25 2.95 1.88
C LEU A 62 -13.92 3.30 0.42
N SER A 63 -14.11 4.55 0.01
CA SER A 63 -13.87 5.03 -1.37
C SER A 63 -12.46 4.80 -1.91
N THR A 64 -11.46 4.63 -1.03
CA THR A 64 -10.06 4.37 -1.41
C THR A 64 -9.67 2.90 -1.26
N LEU A 65 -10.57 2.06 -0.72
CA LEU A 65 -10.31 0.64 -0.49
C LEU A 65 -10.61 -0.21 -1.73
N PHE A 66 -11.65 0.14 -2.48
CA PHE A 66 -12.06 -0.55 -3.69
C PHE A 66 -11.72 0.32 -4.91
N SER A 67 -11.18 -0.30 -5.97
CA SER A 67 -10.96 0.37 -7.26
C SER A 67 -12.28 0.77 -7.92
N GLU A 68 -13.29 -0.09 -7.81
CA GLU A 68 -14.63 0.11 -8.35
C GLU A 68 -15.67 -0.65 -7.53
N VAL A 69 -16.92 -0.16 -7.52
CA VAL A 69 -18.06 -0.82 -6.87
C VAL A 69 -19.14 -1.03 -7.92
N LEU A 70 -19.55 -2.29 -8.12
CA LEU A 70 -20.49 -2.69 -9.16
C LEU A 70 -21.83 -3.15 -8.57
N PRO A 71 -22.94 -3.01 -9.33
CA PRO A 71 -24.29 -3.21 -8.78
C PRO A 71 -24.63 -4.67 -8.47
N THR A 72 -23.97 -5.65 -9.10
CA THR A 72 -24.24 -7.08 -8.89
C THR A 72 -22.95 -7.91 -8.80
N PRO A 73 -22.99 -9.10 -8.15
CA PRO A 73 -21.88 -10.04 -8.13
C PRO A 73 -21.43 -10.48 -9.54
N GLU A 74 -22.37 -10.70 -10.46
CA GLU A 74 -22.09 -11.14 -11.83
C GLU A 74 -21.34 -10.05 -12.61
N ALA A 75 -21.75 -8.79 -12.44
CA ALA A 75 -21.04 -7.66 -13.02
C ALA A 75 -19.61 -7.54 -12.47
N THR A 76 -19.43 -7.81 -11.17
CA THR A 76 -18.10 -7.81 -10.52
C THR A 76 -17.17 -8.87 -11.12
N VAL A 77 -17.68 -10.10 -11.30
CA VAL A 77 -16.91 -11.18 -11.91
C VAL A 77 -16.59 -10.85 -13.38
N ALA A 78 -17.57 -10.37 -14.14
CA ALA A 78 -17.37 -10.01 -15.54
C ALA A 78 -16.28 -8.94 -15.70
N ARG A 79 -16.31 -7.91 -14.84
CA ARG A 79 -15.32 -6.82 -14.85
C ARG A 79 -13.92 -7.29 -14.43
N ALA A 80 -13.83 -8.14 -13.40
CA ALA A 80 -12.55 -8.73 -13.00
C ALA A 80 -11.91 -9.55 -14.14
N LEU A 81 -12.71 -10.33 -14.87
CA LEU A 81 -12.25 -11.10 -16.02
C LEU A 81 -11.81 -10.21 -17.18
N GLU A 82 -12.53 -9.10 -17.43
CA GLU A 82 -12.16 -8.11 -18.43
C GLU A 82 -10.78 -7.50 -18.13
N LEU A 83 -10.57 -7.01 -16.90
CA LEU A 83 -9.28 -6.46 -16.47
C LEU A 83 -8.15 -7.50 -16.54
N THR A 84 -8.44 -8.73 -16.10
CA THR A 84 -7.46 -9.82 -16.17
C THR A 84 -7.06 -10.12 -17.61
N LYS A 85 -8.03 -10.11 -18.53
CA LYS A 85 -7.78 -10.31 -19.96
C LYS A 85 -6.95 -9.16 -20.53
N GLU A 86 -7.24 -7.92 -20.17
CA GLU A 86 -6.47 -6.75 -20.59
C GLU A 86 -5.00 -6.86 -20.14
N ILE A 87 -4.76 -7.24 -18.88
CA ILE A 87 -3.40 -7.44 -18.36
C ILE A 87 -2.70 -8.58 -19.10
N ALA A 88 -3.38 -9.72 -19.27
CA ALA A 88 -2.82 -10.91 -19.90
C ALA A 88 -2.47 -10.70 -21.39
N GLU A 89 -3.26 -9.92 -22.12
CA GLU A 89 -3.04 -9.67 -23.54
C GLU A 89 -1.97 -8.58 -23.82
N ASN A 90 -1.73 -7.67 -22.86
CA ASN A 90 -0.93 -6.47 -23.12
C ASN A 90 0.37 -6.40 -22.32
N THR A 91 0.57 -7.22 -21.29
CA THR A 91 1.71 -7.07 -20.38
C THR A 91 2.51 -8.36 -20.23
N SER A 92 3.84 -8.24 -20.13
CA SER A 92 4.70 -9.36 -19.76
C SER A 92 4.47 -9.75 -18.30
N THR A 93 4.28 -11.05 -18.06
CA THR A 93 4.09 -11.58 -16.69
C THR A 93 5.29 -11.25 -15.80
N VAL A 94 6.51 -11.39 -16.33
CA VAL A 94 7.74 -11.09 -15.60
C VAL A 94 7.83 -9.59 -15.32
N ALA A 95 7.60 -8.74 -16.32
CA ALA A 95 7.67 -7.28 -16.12
C ALA A 95 6.65 -6.79 -15.08
N THR A 96 5.40 -7.25 -15.16
CA THR A 96 4.34 -6.88 -14.21
C THR A 96 4.66 -7.33 -12.78
N ALA A 97 5.18 -8.54 -12.61
CA ALA A 97 5.59 -9.05 -11.30
C ALA A 97 6.79 -8.27 -10.73
N LEU A 98 7.80 -7.96 -11.55
CA LEU A 98 8.96 -7.18 -11.12
C LEU A 98 8.57 -5.74 -10.77
N MET A 99 7.71 -5.08 -11.55
CA MET A 99 7.20 -3.74 -11.23
C MET A 99 6.46 -3.73 -9.89
N ARG A 100 5.59 -4.73 -9.65
CA ARG A 100 4.93 -4.89 -8.34
C ARG A 100 5.96 -5.04 -7.23
N ASP A 101 6.94 -5.92 -7.41
CA ASP A 101 7.91 -6.20 -6.36
C ASP A 101 8.84 -5.00 -6.13
N LEU A 102 9.15 -4.19 -7.15
CA LEU A 102 9.86 -2.91 -7.00
C LEU A 102 9.04 -1.94 -6.16
N MET A 103 7.72 -1.83 -6.39
CA MET A 103 6.85 -0.95 -5.61
C MET A 103 6.76 -1.33 -4.13
N TYR A 104 6.76 -2.63 -3.81
CA TYR A 104 6.54 -3.10 -2.43
C TYR A 104 7.83 -3.45 -1.67
N GLN A 105 8.89 -3.83 -2.38
CA GLN A 105 10.17 -4.30 -1.81
C GLN A 105 11.33 -3.37 -2.21
N GLY A 106 11.01 -2.10 -2.47
CA GLY A 106 11.99 -1.06 -2.77
C GLY A 106 12.77 -0.65 -1.52
N PRO A 107 13.98 -0.08 -1.69
CA PRO A 107 14.78 0.45 -0.60
C PRO A 107 14.24 1.80 -0.09
N ASP A 108 14.79 2.28 1.03
CA ASP A 108 14.29 3.47 1.74
C ASP A 108 14.60 4.83 1.07
N SER A 109 15.35 4.85 -0.04
CA SER A 109 15.72 6.08 -0.73
C SER A 109 15.48 6.03 -2.24
N ALA A 110 15.17 7.19 -2.82
CA ALA A 110 14.95 7.32 -4.26
C ALA A 110 16.21 6.95 -5.09
N GLU A 111 17.40 7.28 -4.59
CA GLU A 111 18.67 6.91 -5.23
C GLU A 111 18.89 5.40 -5.22
N ALA A 112 18.68 4.75 -4.07
CA ALA A 112 18.80 3.30 -3.96
C ALA A 112 17.77 2.59 -4.85
N MET A 113 16.54 3.13 -4.94
CA MET A 113 15.51 2.61 -5.83
C MET A 113 15.95 2.72 -7.30
N HIS A 114 16.51 3.87 -7.70
CA HIS A 114 17.00 4.06 -9.06
C HIS A 114 18.13 3.09 -9.43
N LEU A 115 19.05 2.81 -8.50
CA LEU A 115 20.13 1.84 -8.70
C LEU A 115 19.59 0.41 -8.87
N LEU A 116 18.62 0.02 -8.04
CA LEU A 116 17.95 -1.28 -8.14
C LEU A 116 17.20 -1.42 -9.47
N ASP A 117 16.35 -0.45 -9.79
CA ASP A 117 15.56 -0.44 -11.03
C ASP A 117 16.45 -0.47 -12.27
N SER A 118 17.53 0.33 -12.28
CA SER A 118 18.52 0.32 -13.37
C SER A 118 19.16 -1.06 -13.56
N ARG A 119 19.45 -1.78 -12.47
CA ARG A 119 19.98 -3.14 -12.55
C ARG A 119 18.95 -4.13 -13.08
N VAL A 120 17.71 -4.05 -12.61
CA VAL A 120 16.60 -4.89 -13.10
C VAL A 120 16.39 -4.68 -14.60
N ILE A 121 16.31 -3.43 -15.05
CA ILE A 121 16.15 -3.07 -16.47
C ILE A 121 17.32 -3.58 -17.31
N PHE A 122 18.55 -3.44 -16.81
CA PHE A 122 19.73 -3.92 -17.50
C PHE A 122 19.68 -5.44 -17.73
N ASP A 123 19.31 -6.22 -16.72
CA ASP A 123 19.22 -7.68 -16.82
C ASP A 123 18.08 -8.12 -17.77
N LEU A 124 16.97 -7.36 -17.84
CA LEU A 124 15.86 -7.64 -18.76
C LEU A 124 16.15 -7.22 -20.21
N PHE A 125 17.13 -6.35 -20.43
CA PHE A 125 17.43 -5.80 -21.74
C PHE A 125 17.89 -6.90 -22.71
N GLY A 126 17.26 -6.98 -23.88
CA GLY A 126 17.52 -8.04 -24.83
C GLY A 126 17.00 -9.43 -24.41
N GLY A 127 16.24 -9.52 -23.32
CA GLY A 127 15.51 -10.73 -22.92
C GLY A 127 14.39 -11.10 -23.90
N ARG A 128 13.77 -12.27 -23.69
CA ARG A 128 12.74 -12.82 -24.57
C ARG A 128 11.59 -11.84 -24.83
N ASP A 129 10.97 -11.35 -23.76
CA ASP A 129 9.84 -10.43 -23.84
C ASP A 129 10.26 -9.03 -24.30
N ASN A 130 11.49 -8.60 -24.03
CA ASN A 130 12.00 -7.33 -24.54
C ASN A 130 12.12 -7.36 -26.08
N ARG A 131 12.69 -8.43 -26.64
CA ARG A 131 12.79 -8.62 -28.09
C ARG A 131 11.42 -8.72 -28.74
N GLU A 132 10.53 -9.52 -28.14
CA GLU A 132 9.16 -9.68 -28.64
C GLU A 132 8.40 -8.36 -28.61
N GLY A 133 8.48 -7.59 -27.53
CA GLY A 133 7.81 -6.28 -27.43
C GLY A 133 8.32 -5.28 -28.48
N VAL A 134 9.63 -5.28 -28.78
CA VAL A 134 10.19 -4.46 -29.86
C VAL A 134 9.71 -4.94 -31.22
N GLN A 135 9.72 -6.25 -31.45
CA GLN A 135 9.33 -6.85 -32.73
C GLN A 135 7.84 -6.64 -33.01
N SER A 136 6.95 -6.95 -32.06
CA SER A 136 5.51 -6.79 -32.21
C SER A 136 5.12 -5.34 -32.46
N LEU A 137 5.83 -4.39 -31.85
CA LEU A 137 5.66 -2.96 -32.09
C LEU A 137 6.00 -2.58 -33.54
N LEU A 138 7.15 -3.03 -34.06
CA LEU A 138 7.57 -2.77 -35.44
C LEU A 138 6.61 -3.41 -36.45
N GLU A 139 6.09 -4.60 -36.13
CA GLU A 139 5.14 -5.36 -36.95
C GLU A 139 3.68 -4.88 -36.79
N LYS A 140 3.40 -3.99 -35.83
CA LYS A 140 2.06 -3.49 -35.47
C LYS A 140 1.06 -4.60 -35.14
N ARG A 141 1.51 -5.64 -34.45
CA ARG A 141 0.67 -6.74 -33.95
C ARG A 141 0.65 -6.76 -32.43
N LYS A 142 -0.24 -7.58 -31.86
CA LYS A 142 -0.22 -7.86 -30.42
C LYS A 142 1.05 -8.65 -30.06
N PRO A 143 1.71 -8.34 -28.92
CA PRO A 143 2.84 -9.12 -28.43
C PRO A 143 2.39 -10.49 -27.92
N GLU A 144 3.26 -11.48 -28.05
CA GLU A 144 3.12 -12.80 -27.44
C GLU A 144 4.22 -13.00 -26.39
N PHE A 145 3.99 -12.46 -25.19
CA PHE A 145 4.94 -12.57 -24.08
C PHE A 145 4.98 -13.99 -23.53
N GLN A 146 6.18 -14.58 -23.45
CA GLN A 146 6.40 -15.97 -23.04
C GLN A 146 7.44 -16.11 -21.91
N ALA A 147 8.06 -15.01 -21.49
CA ALA A 147 8.96 -15.03 -20.34
C ALA A 147 8.20 -15.40 -19.07
N ASN A 148 8.81 -16.24 -18.23
CA ASN A 148 8.18 -16.70 -16.99
C ASN A 148 9.20 -17.06 -15.92
N PHE A 149 8.76 -17.09 -14.64
CA PHE A 149 9.62 -17.37 -13.49
C PHE A 149 10.15 -18.80 -13.39
N SER A 150 9.62 -19.74 -14.18
CA SER A 150 10.15 -21.12 -14.23
C SER A 150 11.43 -21.22 -15.05
N ASN A 151 11.75 -20.19 -15.83
CA ASN A 151 12.98 -20.09 -16.60
C ASN A 151 13.90 -19.04 -15.99
N ALA A 152 15.06 -19.46 -15.49
CA ALA A 152 16.02 -18.57 -14.84
C ALA A 152 16.55 -17.47 -15.77
N ASP A 153 16.64 -17.74 -17.08
CA ASP A 153 17.12 -16.77 -18.07
C ASP A 153 16.11 -15.64 -18.34
N ASP A 154 14.85 -15.82 -17.94
CA ASP A 154 13.79 -14.84 -18.14
C ASP A 154 13.70 -13.82 -16.99
N VAL A 155 14.43 -14.04 -15.88
CA VAL A 155 14.32 -13.26 -14.64
C VAL A 155 15.69 -12.65 -14.29
N PRO A 156 15.76 -11.42 -13.73
CA PRO A 156 17.02 -10.82 -13.29
C PRO A 156 17.76 -11.70 -12.29
N GLY A 157 19.08 -11.82 -12.44
CA GLY A 157 19.90 -12.68 -11.55
C GLY A 157 19.94 -12.20 -10.09
N ILE A 158 19.53 -10.96 -9.84
CA ILE A 158 19.38 -10.39 -8.50
C ILE A 158 18.03 -10.69 -7.84
N TYR A 159 17.10 -11.33 -8.54
CA TYR A 159 15.76 -11.62 -8.01
C TYR A 159 15.75 -12.92 -7.17
N PRO A 160 15.14 -12.94 -5.98
CA PRO A 160 14.60 -11.79 -5.24
C PRO A 160 15.71 -10.95 -4.59
N TRP A 161 15.63 -9.62 -4.70
CA TRP A 161 16.63 -8.70 -4.12
C TRP A 161 16.35 -8.36 -2.64
N TRP A 162 15.25 -8.84 -2.09
CA TRP A 162 14.87 -8.66 -0.69
C TRP A 162 15.03 -9.97 0.08
N THR A 163 15.12 -9.86 1.41
CA THR A 163 15.11 -11.02 2.28
C THR A 163 13.69 -11.59 2.36
N GLN A 164 13.50 -12.82 1.92
CA GLN A 164 12.23 -13.50 2.07
C GLN A 164 12.02 -13.91 3.54
N LEU A 165 10.86 -13.58 4.08
CA LEU A 165 10.44 -14.08 5.40
C LEU A 165 10.01 -15.54 5.21
N THR A 166 10.81 -16.46 5.73
CA THR A 166 10.52 -17.91 5.79
C THR A 166 9.68 -18.25 7.01
#